data_AF-A0A0E4HCC5-F1
#
_entry.id   AF-A0A0E4HCC5-F1
#
_cell.length_a   1.000
_cell.length_b   1.000
_cell.length_c   1.000
_cell.angle_alpha   90.00
_cell.angle_beta   90.00
_cell.angle_gamma   90.00
#
_symmetry.space_group_name_H-M   'P 1'
#
loop_
_entity.id
_entity.type
_entity.pdbx_description
1 polymer ?
#
loop_
_entity_poly.entity_id
_entity_poly.type
_entity_poly.pdbx_seq_one_letter_code
_entity_poly.pdbx_strand_id
1 'polypeptide(L)'
;MNMKRIIGLLLLCTALWISGCSGKASIYDGIEKQDITSIKSIKDLNFIYEYKGHTDNWASAYYVYQLKNDNDNHVTRLFLKYIGKEPGPSGEMKYKYTTEGGHNGSGTLSDAQSPSPIYNLGSSGGNGSIADQNSVVNMHVEWDGGTEEIELMPVNPRK
;
A
#
# COMPACT_ATOMS: atom_id res chain seq x y z
N MET A 1 13.87 -61.52 42.38
CA MET A 1 15.12 -60.92 42.92
C MET A 1 15.47 -59.72 42.06
N ASN A 2 15.79 -58.61 42.73
CA ASN A 2 16.14 -57.31 42.19
C ASN A 2 17.24 -57.38 41.10
N MET A 3 17.22 -56.48 40.11
CA MET A 3 18.07 -55.26 40.11
C MET A 3 18.27 -54.65 38.71
N LYS A 4 17.71 -53.43 38.58
CA LYS A 4 18.08 -52.26 37.77
C LYS A 4 19.50 -52.22 37.15
N ARG A 5 19.58 -51.67 35.92
CA ARG A 5 20.57 -50.66 35.40
C ARG A 5 20.27 -50.36 33.92
N ILE A 6 19.55 -49.28 33.59
CA ILE A 6 20.06 -47.96 33.11
C ILE A 6 21.09 -48.08 31.98
N ILE A 7 20.65 -47.84 30.73
CA ILE A 7 21.39 -47.09 29.71
C ILE A 7 20.36 -46.27 28.94
N GLY A 8 20.38 -44.95 29.16
CA GLY A 8 19.70 -43.97 28.32
C GLY A 8 20.59 -43.55 27.16
N LEU A 9 19.98 -43.31 26.00
CA LEU A 9 20.45 -42.40 24.96
C LEU A 9 19.21 -42.17 24.06
N LEU A 10 18.36 -41.19 24.37
CA LEU A 10 18.42 -39.86 23.79
C LEU A 10 18.51 -39.86 22.24
N LEU A 11 17.56 -40.51 21.58
CA LEU A 11 17.28 -40.26 20.16
C LEU A 11 16.33 -39.06 20.06
N LEU A 12 16.99 -37.92 20.18
CA LEU A 12 16.64 -36.58 19.70
C LEU A 12 15.41 -36.55 18.80
N CYS A 13 14.35 -35.94 19.34
CA CYS A 13 13.23 -35.39 18.59
C CYS A 13 13.75 -34.45 17.49
N THR A 14 13.97 -34.96 16.28
CA THR A 14 14.02 -34.11 15.09
C THR A 14 12.59 -33.80 14.68
N ALA A 15 11.93 -33.01 15.53
CA ALA A 15 10.81 -32.19 15.12
C ALA A 15 11.39 -31.14 14.17
N LEU A 16 11.56 -31.52 12.89
CA LEU A 16 11.73 -30.58 11.81
C LEU A 16 10.38 -29.86 11.66
N TRP A 17 10.16 -28.90 12.55
CA TRP A 17 9.31 -27.75 12.28
C TRP A 17 9.99 -27.03 11.13
N ILE A 18 9.70 -27.46 9.92
CA ILE A 18 9.76 -26.59 8.75
C ILE A 18 8.57 -25.64 8.93
N SER A 19 8.67 -24.75 9.91
CA SER A 19 7.97 -23.46 9.84
C SER A 19 8.67 -22.73 8.70
N GLY A 20 8.29 -23.10 7.48
CA GLY A 20 8.56 -22.28 6.32
C GLY A 20 8.04 -20.91 6.69
N CYS A 21 8.95 -19.95 6.81
CA CYS A 21 8.62 -18.54 6.79
C CYS A 21 7.99 -18.25 5.42
N SER A 22 6.73 -18.62 5.23
CA SER A 22 5.86 -17.87 4.34
C SER A 22 5.60 -16.57 5.08
N GLY A 23 6.50 -15.60 4.90
CA GLY A 23 6.19 -14.22 5.27
C GLY A 23 4.84 -13.92 4.65
N LYS A 24 3.84 -13.60 5.48
CA LYS A 24 2.52 -13.24 4.97
C LYS A 24 2.75 -12.07 4.01
N ALA A 25 2.45 -12.28 2.74
CA ALA A 25 2.46 -11.23 1.73
C ALA A 25 1.66 -10.03 2.27
N SER A 26 2.24 -8.83 2.21
CA SER A 26 1.54 -7.63 2.67
C SER A 26 0.36 -7.37 1.74
N ILE A 27 -0.75 -6.86 2.29
CA ILE A 27 -1.86 -6.40 1.47
C ILE A 27 -1.41 -5.31 0.48
N TYR A 28 -0.31 -4.60 0.80
CA TYR A 28 0.29 -3.56 -0.04
C TYR A 28 1.39 -4.06 -0.99
N ASP A 29 1.68 -5.36 -1.05
CA ASP A 29 2.70 -5.90 -1.95
C ASP A 29 2.39 -5.48 -3.41
N GLY A 30 3.42 -4.96 -4.10
CA GLY A 30 3.32 -4.39 -5.45
C GLY A 30 2.93 -2.90 -5.49
N ILE A 31 2.65 -2.28 -4.34
CA ILE A 31 2.44 -0.84 -4.18
C ILE A 31 3.57 -0.27 -3.31
N GLU A 32 4.82 -0.53 -3.68
CA GLU A 32 5.96 -0.08 -2.89
C GLU A 32 6.55 1.22 -3.42
N LYS A 33 7.25 1.95 -2.54
CA LYS A 33 7.92 3.22 -2.88
C LYS A 33 8.87 3.10 -4.06
N GLN A 34 9.51 1.94 -4.23
CA GLN A 34 10.43 1.65 -5.33
C GLN A 34 9.74 1.45 -6.69
N ASP A 35 8.43 1.20 -6.70
CA ASP A 35 7.64 1.06 -7.92
C ASP A 35 7.20 2.42 -8.48
N ILE A 36 7.44 3.51 -7.73
CA ILE A 36 7.36 4.88 -8.23
C ILE A 36 8.63 5.13 -9.04
N THR A 37 8.55 4.87 -10.36
CA THR A 37 9.65 4.95 -11.34
C THR A 37 10.49 6.23 -11.31
N SER A 38 10.01 7.30 -10.68
CA SER A 38 10.70 8.58 -10.53
C SER A 38 11.67 8.62 -9.34
N ILE A 39 11.57 7.72 -8.36
CA ILE A 39 12.39 7.72 -7.13
C ILE A 39 13.48 6.66 -7.25
N LYS A 40 14.67 7.08 -7.70
CA LYS A 40 15.84 6.17 -7.79
C LYS A 40 16.44 5.85 -6.43
N SER A 41 16.36 6.80 -5.49
CA SER A 41 16.90 6.70 -4.13
C SER A 41 16.22 7.70 -3.21
N ILE A 42 15.98 7.32 -1.96
CA ILE A 42 15.48 8.24 -0.91
C ILE A 42 16.45 9.41 -0.70
N LYS A 43 17.74 9.23 -1.01
CA LYS A 43 18.75 10.30 -0.91
C LYS A 43 18.48 11.45 -1.89
N ASP A 44 17.70 11.23 -2.93
CA ASP A 44 17.35 12.22 -3.95
C ASP A 44 16.10 13.02 -3.58
N LEU A 45 15.50 12.76 -2.42
CA LEU A 45 14.26 13.40 -1.96
C LEU A 45 14.55 14.48 -0.91
N ASN A 46 13.83 15.60 -0.99
CA ASN A 46 13.70 16.53 0.13
C ASN A 46 12.77 15.95 1.20
N PHE A 47 11.65 15.38 0.77
CA PHE A 47 10.71 14.70 1.63
C PHE A 47 9.91 13.64 0.85
N ILE A 48 9.30 12.73 1.60
CA ILE A 48 8.24 11.83 1.14
C ILE A 48 7.23 11.61 2.27
N TYR A 49 5.97 11.85 1.96
CA TYR A 49 4.82 11.51 2.78
C TYR A 49 4.13 10.32 2.16
N GLU A 50 3.70 9.40 3.01
CA GLU A 50 3.07 8.15 2.62
C GLU A 50 1.85 7.94 3.50
N TYR A 51 0.73 7.65 2.85
CA TYR A 51 -0.54 7.39 3.47
C TYR A 51 -1.05 6.06 2.97
N LYS A 52 -1.51 5.20 3.89
CA LYS A 52 -1.99 3.85 3.58
C LYS A 52 -3.27 3.56 4.33
N GLY A 53 -4.17 2.88 3.65
CA GLY A 53 -5.44 2.43 4.22
C GLY A 53 -5.96 1.24 3.44
N HIS A 54 -6.93 0.54 4.00
CA HIS A 54 -7.61 -0.56 3.34
C HIS A 54 -9.01 -0.77 3.91
N THR A 55 -9.80 -1.52 3.17
CA THR A 55 -11.15 -1.99 3.50
C THR A 55 -11.19 -3.51 3.25
N ASP A 56 -12.39 -4.07 3.09
CA ASP A 56 -12.56 -5.48 2.75
C ASP A 56 -12.19 -5.79 1.30
N ASN A 57 -12.38 -4.83 0.37
CA ASN A 57 -12.15 -5.06 -1.06
C ASN A 57 -10.96 -4.30 -1.62
N TRP A 58 -10.46 -3.27 -0.93
CA TRP A 58 -9.44 -2.38 -1.48
C TRP A 58 -8.31 -2.08 -0.49
N ALA A 59 -7.09 -2.04 -1.00
CA ALA A 59 -5.95 -1.42 -0.32
C ALA A 59 -5.46 -0.23 -1.16
N SER A 60 -5.11 0.87 -0.53
CA SER A 60 -4.65 2.07 -1.24
C SER A 60 -3.39 2.65 -0.62
N ALA A 61 -2.57 3.24 -1.48
CA ALA A 61 -1.41 4.02 -1.07
C ALA A 61 -1.37 5.35 -1.83
N TYR A 62 -1.23 6.41 -1.07
CA TYR A 62 -1.05 7.77 -1.57
C TYR A 62 0.33 8.28 -1.15
N TYR A 63 1.08 8.78 -2.12
CA TYR A 63 2.43 9.30 -1.92
C TYR A 63 2.50 10.75 -2.34
N VAL A 64 3.17 11.58 -1.54
CA VAL A 64 3.56 12.94 -1.89
C VAL A 64 5.05 13.06 -1.67
N TYR A 65 5.81 13.49 -2.68
CA TYR A 65 7.26 13.64 -2.53
C TYR A 65 7.79 14.82 -3.33
N GLN A 66 8.96 15.31 -2.93
CA GLN A 66 9.70 16.33 -3.65
C GLN A 66 11.13 15.86 -3.88
N LEU A 67 11.60 16.05 -5.11
CA LEU A 67 12.97 15.70 -5.51
C LEU A 67 13.93 16.87 -5.21
N LYS A 68 15.17 16.58 -4.83
CA LYS A 68 16.22 17.59 -4.58
C LYS A 68 16.62 18.40 -5.82
N ASN A 69 16.45 17.81 -7.01
CA ASN A 69 16.73 18.46 -8.28
C ASN A 69 15.54 19.27 -8.82
N ASP A 70 14.40 19.26 -8.11
CA ASP A 70 13.21 20.05 -8.39
C ASP A 70 12.59 20.53 -7.07
N ASN A 71 13.20 21.56 -6.48
CA ASN A 71 12.81 22.08 -5.16
C ASN A 71 11.52 22.92 -5.20
N ASP A 72 11.01 23.23 -6.39
CA ASP A 72 9.83 24.07 -6.55
C ASP A 72 8.56 23.23 -6.66
N ASN A 73 8.66 22.00 -7.19
CA ASN A 73 7.51 21.14 -7.40
C ASN A 73 7.52 19.92 -6.47
N HIS A 74 6.33 19.47 -6.11
CA HIS A 74 6.10 18.16 -5.55
C HIS A 74 5.41 17.28 -6.59
N VAL A 75 5.44 15.97 -6.34
CA VAL A 75 4.73 14.96 -7.12
C VAL A 75 3.84 14.16 -6.20
N THR A 76 2.63 13.87 -6.64
CA THR A 76 1.71 12.96 -5.99
C THR A 76 1.46 11.72 -6.84
N ARG A 77 1.28 10.58 -6.18
CA ARG A 77 0.94 9.29 -6.79
C ARG A 77 -0.13 8.62 -5.97
N LEU A 78 -1.13 8.06 -6.63
CA LEU A 78 -2.19 7.28 -6.00
C LEU A 78 -2.28 5.91 -6.64
N PHE A 79 -2.28 4.88 -5.80
CA PHE A 79 -2.41 3.50 -6.20
C PHE A 79 -3.57 2.87 -5.46
N LEU A 80 -4.31 2.02 -6.16
CA LEU A 80 -5.42 1.26 -5.61
C LEU A 80 -5.23 -0.21 -5.95
N LYS A 81 -5.44 -1.10 -4.99
CA LYS A 81 -5.30 -2.55 -5.17
C LYS A 81 -6.54 -3.28 -4.74
N TYR A 82 -7.11 -4.10 -5.62
CA TYR A 82 -8.21 -5.00 -5.28
C TYR A 82 -7.67 -6.15 -4.44
N ILE A 83 -8.25 -6.32 -3.25
CA ILE A 83 -7.94 -7.38 -2.28
C ILE A 83 -9.18 -8.19 -1.89
N GLY A 84 -10.31 -7.92 -2.55
CA GLY A 84 -11.58 -8.60 -2.33
C GLY A 84 -11.64 -9.99 -2.95
N LYS A 85 -12.85 -10.51 -3.08
CA LYS A 85 -13.10 -11.84 -3.65
C LYS A 85 -13.08 -11.77 -5.17
N GLU A 86 -12.41 -12.73 -5.81
CA GLU A 86 -12.47 -12.87 -7.27
C GLU A 86 -13.90 -13.20 -7.77
N PRO A 87 -14.29 -12.74 -8.99
CA PRO A 87 -13.48 -11.95 -9.91
C PRO A 87 -13.33 -10.49 -9.45
N GLY A 88 -12.14 -9.92 -9.66
CA GLY A 88 -11.91 -8.49 -9.49
C GLY A 88 -12.79 -7.61 -10.40
N PRO A 89 -12.79 -6.28 -10.16
CA PRO A 89 -13.65 -5.35 -10.87
C PRO A 89 -13.35 -5.31 -12.37
N SER A 90 -14.42 -5.17 -13.15
CA SER A 90 -14.38 -5.01 -14.60
C SER A 90 -15.14 -3.76 -15.05
N GLY A 91 -14.67 -3.11 -16.11
CA GLY A 91 -15.35 -1.96 -16.70
C GLY A 91 -15.01 -0.65 -16.00
N GLU A 92 -15.99 0.25 -15.88
CA GLU A 92 -15.74 1.60 -15.34
C GLU A 92 -15.49 1.57 -13.83
N MET A 93 -14.42 2.25 -13.40
CA MET A 93 -14.13 2.52 -11.99
C MET A 93 -13.88 4.01 -11.80
N LYS A 94 -14.55 4.63 -10.83
CA LYS A 94 -14.33 6.03 -10.46
C LYS A 94 -13.63 6.10 -9.12
N TYR A 95 -12.85 7.15 -8.94
CA TYR A 95 -12.22 7.43 -7.68
C TYR A 95 -12.22 8.92 -7.38
N LYS A 96 -12.19 9.25 -6.10
CA LYS A 96 -11.97 10.59 -5.58
C LYS A 96 -11.11 10.50 -4.32
N TYR A 97 -10.29 11.50 -4.08
CA TYR A 97 -9.61 11.67 -2.81
C TYR A 97 -9.68 13.11 -2.32
N THR A 98 -9.73 13.28 -1.01
CA THR A 98 -9.67 14.57 -0.34
C THR A 98 -8.59 14.55 0.74
N THR A 99 -7.91 15.68 0.90
CA THR A 99 -6.81 15.83 1.86
C THR A 99 -7.03 17.06 2.73
N GLU A 100 -6.64 16.96 3.99
CA GLU A 100 -6.42 18.19 4.77
C GLU A 100 -5.16 18.86 4.22
N GLY A 101 -5.27 20.13 3.85
CA GLY A 101 -4.23 20.85 3.09
C GLY A 101 -4.68 21.29 1.69
N GLY A 102 -5.73 20.68 1.14
CA GLY A 102 -6.44 21.21 -0.04
C GLY A 102 -6.09 20.56 -1.39
N HIS A 103 -5.21 19.55 -1.41
CA HIS A 103 -4.91 18.79 -2.61
C HIS A 103 -5.94 17.68 -2.82
N ASN A 104 -6.97 17.96 -3.61
CA ASN A 104 -8.06 17.02 -3.90
C ASN A 104 -7.99 16.57 -5.36
N GLY A 105 -8.51 15.38 -5.65
CA GLY A 105 -8.54 14.88 -7.02
C GLY A 105 -9.61 13.82 -7.24
N SER A 106 -9.92 13.57 -8.50
CA SER A 106 -10.83 12.52 -8.93
C SER A 106 -10.50 12.07 -10.34
N GLY A 107 -10.93 10.87 -10.70
CA GLY A 107 -10.78 10.37 -12.06
C GLY A 107 -11.66 9.15 -12.33
N THR A 108 -11.65 8.76 -13.60
CA THR A 108 -12.35 7.58 -14.10
C THR A 108 -11.36 6.71 -14.85
N LEU A 109 -11.33 5.42 -14.51
CA LEU A 109 -10.71 4.38 -15.31
C LEU A 109 -11.83 3.72 -16.12
N SER A 110 -11.84 3.92 -17.44
CA SER A 110 -12.90 3.42 -18.32
C SER A 110 -12.87 1.89 -18.52
N ASP A 111 -11.75 1.24 -18.22
CA ASP A 111 -11.57 -0.20 -18.40
C ASP A 111 -10.64 -0.77 -17.31
N ALA A 112 -11.17 -0.94 -16.11
CA ALA A 112 -10.53 -1.75 -15.08
C ALA A 112 -10.52 -3.21 -15.53
N GLN A 113 -9.35 -3.82 -15.58
CA GLN A 113 -9.18 -5.21 -16.02
C GLN A 113 -8.81 -6.12 -14.85
N SER A 114 -9.59 -7.17 -14.64
CA SER A 114 -9.16 -8.35 -13.87
C SER A 114 -8.27 -9.23 -14.77
N PRO A 115 -7.17 -9.81 -14.27
CA PRO A 115 -6.78 -9.92 -12.87
C PRO A 115 -5.77 -8.85 -12.43
N SER A 116 -5.70 -7.67 -13.04
CA SER A 116 -4.74 -6.64 -12.58
C SER A 116 -5.12 -6.22 -11.17
N PRO A 117 -4.38 -6.63 -10.12
CA PRO A 117 -4.80 -6.35 -8.78
C PRO A 117 -4.53 -4.89 -8.46
N ILE A 118 -3.66 -4.19 -9.21
CA ILE A 118 -3.16 -2.84 -8.89
C ILE A 118 -3.46 -1.88 -10.04
N TYR A 119 -4.06 -0.75 -9.69
CA TYR A 119 -4.39 0.36 -10.56
C TYR A 119 -3.54 1.58 -10.17
N ASN A 120 -2.71 2.05 -11.10
CA ASN A 120 -2.03 3.33 -10.97
C ASN A 120 -2.99 4.43 -11.41
N LEU A 121 -3.54 5.17 -10.45
CA LEU A 121 -4.57 6.18 -10.71
C LEU A 121 -3.99 7.49 -11.26
N GLY A 122 -2.67 7.58 -11.41
CA GLY A 122 -1.98 8.65 -12.10
C GLY A 122 -0.95 9.39 -11.25
N SER A 123 -0.35 10.40 -11.87
CA SER A 123 0.47 11.41 -11.19
C SER A 123 -0.18 12.77 -11.32
N SER A 124 0.00 13.60 -10.31
CA SER A 124 0.01 15.05 -10.52
C SER A 124 1.30 15.63 -9.95
N GLY A 125 1.72 16.78 -10.47
CA GLY A 125 2.85 17.51 -9.95
C GLY A 125 2.66 19.01 -10.10
N GLY A 126 3.35 19.79 -9.27
CA GLY A 126 3.28 21.25 -9.26
C GLY A 126 3.72 21.82 -7.92
N ASN A 127 3.48 23.11 -7.71
CA ASN A 127 3.87 23.85 -6.51
C ASN A 127 2.66 24.27 -5.65
N GLY A 128 1.51 23.63 -5.87
CA GLY A 128 0.26 23.88 -5.13
C GLY A 128 0.26 23.30 -3.72
N SER A 129 -0.93 23.26 -3.12
CA SER A 129 -1.16 22.58 -1.85
C SER A 129 -0.80 21.10 -1.92
N ILE A 130 -0.42 20.53 -0.76
CA ILE A 130 -0.25 19.09 -0.55
C ILE A 130 -1.05 18.64 0.67
N ALA A 131 -1.26 17.33 0.80
CA ALA A 131 -1.78 16.75 2.03
C ALA A 131 -0.84 17.05 3.22
N ASP A 132 -1.43 17.43 4.36
CA ASP A 132 -0.70 17.58 5.62
C ASP A 132 -0.16 16.22 6.09
N GLN A 133 1.13 16.17 6.43
CA GLN A 133 1.87 14.94 6.76
C GLN A 133 1.23 14.11 7.89
N ASN A 134 0.46 14.74 8.77
CA ASN A 134 -0.14 14.10 9.93
C ASN A 134 -1.66 13.89 9.77
N SER A 135 -2.22 14.30 8.63
CA SER A 135 -3.65 14.21 8.35
C SER A 135 -4.05 12.90 7.69
N VAL A 136 -5.34 12.62 7.74
CA VAL A 136 -5.97 11.51 7.02
C VAL A 136 -6.28 11.95 5.59
N VAL A 137 -5.97 11.10 4.62
CA VAL A 137 -6.47 11.24 3.24
C VAL A 137 -7.69 10.35 3.08
N ASN A 138 -8.83 10.93 2.71
CA ASN A 138 -10.05 10.17 2.49
C ASN A 138 -10.16 9.81 1.02
N MET A 139 -10.36 8.54 0.72
CA MET A 139 -10.49 8.04 -0.64
C MET A 139 -11.83 7.35 -0.84
N HIS A 140 -12.56 7.75 -1.87
CA HIS A 140 -13.77 7.11 -2.34
C HIS A 140 -13.46 6.32 -3.62
N VAL A 141 -13.99 5.10 -3.73
CA VAL A 141 -13.96 4.30 -4.96
C VAL A 141 -15.35 3.77 -5.28
N GLU A 142 -15.73 3.81 -6.56
CA GLU A 142 -16.97 3.26 -7.13
C GLU A 142 -16.61 2.31 -8.28
N TRP A 143 -17.18 1.10 -8.28
CA TRP A 143 -16.98 0.10 -9.34
C TRP A 143 -18.24 -0.76 -9.51
N ASP A 144 -18.27 -1.63 -10.54
CA ASP A 144 -19.32 -2.63 -10.74
C ASP A 144 -19.26 -3.74 -9.67
N GLY A 145 -19.69 -3.40 -8.47
CA GLY A 145 -19.65 -4.24 -7.28
C GLY A 145 -19.83 -3.47 -5.98
N GLY A 146 -19.75 -2.14 -6.03
CA GLY A 146 -20.12 -1.28 -4.90
C GLY A 146 -19.37 0.03 -4.85
N THR A 147 -19.41 0.63 -3.68
CA THR A 147 -18.67 1.84 -3.33
C THR A 147 -18.05 1.68 -1.96
N GLU A 148 -16.84 2.21 -1.76
CA GLU A 148 -16.15 2.16 -0.48
C GLU A 148 -15.42 3.48 -0.19
N GLU A 149 -15.40 3.82 1.10
CA GLU A 149 -14.56 4.89 1.66
C GLU A 149 -13.35 4.25 2.35
N ILE A 150 -12.17 4.76 2.06
CA ILE A 150 -10.89 4.30 2.60
C ILE A 150 -10.21 5.48 3.29
N GLU A 151 -9.99 5.36 4.60
CA GLU A 151 -9.16 6.29 5.35
C GLU A 151 -7.68 5.90 5.20
N LEU A 152 -6.88 6.76 4.57
CA LEU A 152 -5.44 6.54 4.43
C LEU A 152 -4.71 7.28 5.54
N MET A 153 -4.14 6.50 6.45
CA MET A 153 -3.42 6.99 7.62
C MET A 153 -1.95 7.28 7.27
N PRO A 154 -1.33 8.32 7.84
CA PRO A 154 0.07 8.61 7.62
C PRO A 154 0.95 7.48 8.19
N VAL A 155 1.88 6.97 7.39
CA VAL A 155 2.76 5.85 7.77
C VAL A 155 3.89 6.30 8.71
N ASN A 156 4.39 7.53 8.53
CA ASN A 156 5.42 8.14 9.38
C ASN A 156 5.05 9.58 9.74
N PRO A 157 4.07 9.78 10.65
CA PRO A 157 3.69 11.12 11.11
C PRO A 157 4.84 11.75 11.90
N ARG A 158 4.96 13.09 11.86
CA ARG A 158 5.86 13.81 12.76
C ARG A 158 5.31 13.77 14.17
N LYS A 159 6.18 13.52 15.14
CA LYS A 159 5.88 13.59 16.58
C LYS A 159 5.74 15.03 17.06
#